data_AF-A0A2P4YTF1-F1
#
_entry.id   AF-A0A2P4YTF1-F1
#
_cell.length_a   1.000
_cell.length_b   1.000
_cell.length_c   1.000
_cell.angle_alpha   90.00
_cell.angle_beta   90.00
_cell.angle_gamma   90.00
#
_symmetry.space_group_name_H-M   'P 1'
#
loop_
_entity.id
_entity.type
_entity.pdbx_description
1 polymer ?
#
loop_
_entity_poly.entity_id
_entity_poly.type
_entity_poly.pdbx_seq_one_letter_code
_entity_poly.pdbx_strand_id
1 'polypeptide(L)'
;MTDVTPETPSVKQPTWYPPRPIEGLTEYWDTHYPLRLYNSMTRSKNAFVPMKGKRVLWYMCGPTVYDQTHLGHGRTYTCFDYVRRILEDYFGLEVELVMNITDIDDKIMLLAGHP
;
A
#
# COMPACT_ATOMS: atom_id res chain seq x y z
N MET A 1 -29.42 -30.78 16.83
CA MET A 1 -27.95 -30.63 16.95
C MET A 1 -27.62 -29.33 16.25
N THR A 2 -27.49 -28.24 17.01
CA THR A 2 -27.30 -26.89 16.46
C THR A 2 -25.84 -26.74 16.02
N ASP A 3 -25.63 -26.52 14.73
CA ASP A 3 -24.34 -26.14 14.16
C ASP A 3 -23.92 -24.79 14.75
N VAL A 4 -22.92 -24.82 15.63
CA VAL A 4 -22.24 -23.62 16.11
C VAL A 4 -21.02 -23.45 15.22
N THR A 5 -21.14 -22.63 14.17
CA THR A 5 -19.96 -22.13 13.47
C THR A 5 -19.14 -21.30 14.46
N PRO A 6 -17.82 -21.55 14.61
CA PRO A 6 -17.00 -20.73 15.49
C PRO A 6 -16.97 -19.31 14.92
N GLU A 7 -17.49 -18.35 15.67
CA GLU A 7 -17.38 -16.93 15.32
C GLU A 7 -15.89 -16.58 15.26
N THR A 8 -15.40 -16.28 14.05
CA THR A 8 -14.01 -15.88 13.88
C THR A 8 -13.83 -14.54 14.59
N PRO A 9 -12.87 -14.40 15.53
CA PRO A 9 -12.72 -13.17 16.27
C PRO A 9 -12.46 -12.02 15.30
N SER A 10 -13.32 -11.00 15.35
CA SER A 10 -13.19 -9.78 14.56
C SER A 10 -11.82 -9.15 14.81
N VAL A 11 -10.98 -9.13 13.78
CA VAL A 11 -9.64 -8.53 13.85
C VAL A 11 -9.81 -7.03 14.09
N LYS A 12 -9.53 -6.57 15.30
CA LYS A 12 -9.52 -5.14 15.62
C LYS A 12 -8.28 -4.50 14.99
N GLN A 13 -8.48 -3.43 14.23
CA GLN A 13 -7.36 -2.66 13.70
C GLN A 13 -6.56 -2.03 14.84
N PRO A 14 -5.23 -1.92 14.70
CA PRO A 14 -4.41 -1.22 15.69
C PRO A 14 -4.76 0.26 15.73
N THR A 15 -4.51 0.90 16.87
CA THR A 15 -4.67 2.34 17.03
C THR A 15 -3.73 3.08 16.07
N TRP A 16 -4.29 4.00 15.28
CA TRP A 16 -3.51 4.86 14.40
C TRP A 16 -3.01 6.10 15.14
N TYR A 17 -1.77 6.49 14.88
CA TYR A 17 -1.18 7.73 15.39
C TYR A 17 -0.79 8.62 14.21
N PRO A 18 -1.04 9.94 14.28
CA PRO A 18 -0.62 10.86 13.24
C PRO A 18 0.91 10.89 13.13
N PRO A 19 1.47 11.01 11.91
CA PRO A 19 2.90 11.13 11.75
C PRO A 19 3.39 12.44 12.36
N ARG A 20 4.57 12.41 13.00
CA ARG A 20 5.18 13.63 13.54
C ARG A 20 5.77 14.45 12.39
N PRO A 21 5.57 15.77 12.36
CA PRO A 21 6.27 16.63 11.42
C PRO A 21 7.78 16.50 11.62
N ILE A 22 8.53 16.44 10.52
CA ILE A 22 9.98 16.64 10.55
C ILE A 22 10.20 18.13 10.32
N GLU A 23 11.02 18.79 11.15
CA GLU A 23 11.23 20.25 11.09
C GLU A 23 11.52 20.74 9.66
N GLY A 24 12.42 20.09 8.93
CA GLY A 24 12.75 20.47 7.54
C GLY A 24 11.70 20.11 6.47
N LEU A 25 10.76 19.21 6.75
CA LEU A 25 9.64 18.91 5.83
C LEU A 25 8.43 19.79 6.10
N THR A 26 8.29 20.30 7.32
CA THR A 26 7.26 21.29 7.67
C THR A 26 7.48 22.55 6.83
N GLU A 27 8.73 23.02 6.73
CA GLU A 27 9.13 24.13 5.85
C GLU A 27 8.88 23.83 4.36
N TYR A 28 9.08 22.58 3.91
CA TYR A 28 8.75 22.16 2.54
C TYR A 28 7.24 22.25 2.25
N TRP A 29 6.40 21.83 3.21
CA TRP A 29 4.94 21.93 3.10
C TRP A 29 4.38 23.34 3.30
N ASP A 30 5.14 24.25 3.92
CA ASP A 30 4.76 25.66 4.02
C ASP A 30 4.96 26.40 2.69
N THR A 31 5.84 25.90 1.83
CA THR A 31 6.15 26.47 0.50
C THR A 31 5.47 25.76 -0.67
N HIS A 32 4.93 24.56 -0.47
CA HIS A 32 4.25 23.73 -1.49
C HIS A 32 2.89 23.23 -0.99
N TYR A 33 1.94 22.96 -1.91
CA TYR A 33 0.64 22.42 -1.49
C TYR A 33 0.83 21.08 -0.74
N PRO A 34 0.28 20.92 0.48
CA PRO A 34 0.55 19.76 1.32
C PRO A 34 0.02 18.48 0.68
N LEU A 35 0.88 17.47 0.55
CA LEU A 35 0.48 16.14 0.09
C LEU A 35 -0.42 15.48 1.14
N ARG A 36 -1.63 15.10 0.73
CA ARG A 36 -2.58 14.38 1.59
C ARG A 36 -3.03 13.09 0.92
N LEU A 37 -2.92 11.98 1.64
CA LEU A 37 -3.33 10.65 1.17
C LEU A 37 -4.61 10.21 1.88
N TYR A 38 -5.47 9.50 1.17
CA TYR A 38 -6.61 8.83 1.78
C TYR A 38 -6.11 7.61 2.56
N ASN A 39 -6.33 7.62 3.88
CA ASN A 39 -5.90 6.56 4.76
C ASN A 39 -7.11 5.67 5.10
N SER A 40 -7.07 4.42 4.66
CA SER A 40 -8.15 3.45 4.88
C SER A 40 -8.40 3.14 6.36
N MET A 41 -7.40 3.30 7.25
CA MET A 41 -7.57 3.10 8.70
C MET A 41 -8.42 4.19 9.35
N THR A 42 -8.23 5.45 8.92
CA THR A 42 -8.96 6.61 9.47
C THR A 42 -10.17 7.00 8.61
N ARG A 43 -10.29 6.42 7.40
CA ARG A 43 -11.29 6.76 6.37
C ARG A 43 -11.30 8.25 6.01
N SER A 44 -10.15 8.91 6.11
CA SER A 44 -10.01 10.35 5.90
C SER A 44 -8.71 10.67 5.16
N LYS A 45 -8.61 11.89 4.64
CA LYS A 45 -7.36 12.40 4.05
C LYS A 45 -6.44 12.88 5.17
N ASN A 46 -5.30 12.22 5.36
CA ASN A 46 -4.27 12.63 6.31
C ASN A 46 -3.09 13.27 5.58
N ALA A 47 -2.36 14.15 6.26
CA ALA A 47 -1.09 14.67 5.73
C ALA A 47 -0.09 13.52 5.59
N PHE A 48 0.62 13.50 4.46
CA PHE A 48 1.70 12.55 4.25
C PHE A 48 3.01 13.17 4.70
N VAL A 49 3.64 12.54 5.69
CA VAL A 49 4.95 12.95 6.20
C VAL A 49 5.84 11.70 6.19
N PRO A 50 6.94 11.70 5.41
CA PRO A 50 7.89 10.59 5.40
C PRO A 50 8.48 10.38 6.80
N MET A 51 8.86 9.14 7.11
CA MET A 51 9.41 8.81 8.43
C MET A 51 10.84 9.33 8.64
N LYS A 52 11.62 9.51 7.56
CA LYS A 52 13.03 9.91 7.64
C LYS A 52 13.43 10.75 6.43
N GLY A 53 13.54 12.07 6.62
CA GLY A 53 13.91 13.01 5.56
C GLY A 53 13.00 12.85 4.34
N LYS A 54 13.58 12.78 3.14
CA LYS A 54 12.84 12.61 1.88
C LYS A 54 12.54 11.15 1.52
N ARG A 55 13.08 10.18 2.27
CA ARG A 55 12.95 8.75 1.94
C ARG A 55 11.56 8.24 2.29
N VAL A 56 10.89 7.65 1.31
CA VAL A 56 9.59 7.00 1.42
C VAL A 56 9.77 5.52 1.21
N LEU A 57 9.51 4.73 2.25
CA LEU A 57 9.41 3.28 2.13
C LEU A 57 7.97 2.91 1.78
N TRP A 58 7.77 2.23 0.67
CA TRP A 58 6.45 1.86 0.19
C TRP A 58 6.39 0.37 -0.15
N TYR A 59 5.49 -0.35 0.51
CA TYR A 59 5.14 -1.71 0.17
C TYR A 59 3.85 -1.79 -0.65
N MET A 60 3.84 -2.64 -1.68
CA MET A 60 2.67 -3.00 -2.46
C MET A 60 2.52 -4.52 -2.54
N CYS A 61 1.30 -5.01 -2.37
CA CYS A 61 1.00 -6.42 -2.66
C CYS A 61 1.12 -6.68 -4.16
N GLY A 62 1.98 -7.63 -4.56
CA GLY A 62 2.08 -8.08 -5.93
C GLY A 62 1.20 -9.29 -6.25
N PRO A 63 1.40 -9.91 -7.42
CA PRO A 63 0.50 -10.93 -7.93
C PRO A 63 0.73 -12.30 -7.28
N THR A 64 -0.35 -13.09 -7.20
CA THR A 64 -0.26 -14.55 -7.08
C THR A 64 -0.15 -15.12 -8.49
N VAL A 65 1.00 -15.72 -8.82
CA VAL A 65 1.36 -16.08 -10.21
C VAL A 65 0.77 -17.42 -10.67
N TYR A 66 -0.53 -17.62 -10.45
CA TYR A 66 -1.23 -18.83 -10.89
C TYR A 66 -1.77 -18.73 -12.33
N ASP A 67 -1.93 -17.53 -12.89
CA ASP A 67 -2.49 -17.32 -14.23
C ASP A 67 -1.90 -16.04 -14.88
N GLN A 68 -2.20 -15.84 -16.16
CA GLN A 68 -1.78 -14.69 -16.94
C GLN A 68 -2.31 -13.36 -16.38
N THR A 69 -1.53 -12.30 -16.61
CA THR A 69 -1.89 -10.96 -16.16
C THR A 69 -3.13 -10.44 -16.90
N HIS A 70 -4.18 -10.08 -16.17
CA HIS A 70 -5.39 -9.48 -16.73
C HIS A 70 -5.44 -7.95 -16.52
N LEU A 71 -6.41 -7.28 -17.15
CA LEU A 71 -6.54 -5.81 -17.11
C LEU A 71 -6.65 -5.23 -15.68
N GLY A 72 -7.25 -5.95 -14.74
CA GLY A 72 -7.27 -5.56 -13.32
C GLY A 72 -5.88 -5.38 -12.70
N HIS A 73 -4.93 -6.26 -13.00
CA HIS A 73 -3.54 -6.12 -12.58
C HIS A 73 -2.89 -4.91 -13.27
N GLY A 74 -3.07 -4.80 -14.59
CA GLY A 74 -2.57 -3.68 -15.38
C GLY A 74 -3.01 -2.32 -14.83
N ARG A 75 -4.30 -2.16 -14.50
CA ARG A 75 -4.85 -0.95 -13.88
C ARG A 75 -4.15 -0.64 -12.56
N THR A 76 -4.01 -1.63 -11.70
CA THR A 76 -3.46 -1.45 -10.35
C THR A 76 -2.01 -0.98 -10.41
N TYR A 77 -1.16 -1.69 -11.14
CA TYR A 77 0.27 -1.36 -11.23
C TYR A 77 0.51 -0.05 -11.98
N THR A 78 -0.29 0.26 -13.01
CA THR A 78 -0.21 1.54 -13.72
C THR A 78 -0.60 2.72 -12.82
N CYS A 79 -1.69 2.59 -12.05
CA CYS A 79 -2.09 3.63 -11.10
C CYS A 79 -1.00 3.90 -10.06
N PHE A 80 -0.36 2.86 -9.55
CA PHE A 80 0.71 3.03 -8.57
C PHE A 80 2.01 3.59 -9.18
N ASP A 81 2.32 3.27 -10.44
CA ASP A 81 3.44 3.91 -11.14
C ASP A 81 3.21 5.42 -11.31
N TYR A 82 1.99 5.84 -11.65
CA TYR A 82 1.65 7.27 -11.69
C TYR A 82 1.83 7.95 -10.33
N VAL A 83 1.37 7.30 -9.26
CA VAL A 83 1.55 7.85 -7.90
C VAL A 83 3.04 7.94 -7.56
N ARG A 84 3.84 6.91 -7.85
CA ARG A 84 5.29 6.91 -7.62
C ARG A 84 5.96 8.07 -8.33
N ARG A 85 5.68 8.27 -9.62
CA ARG A 85 6.21 9.39 -10.41
C ARG A 85 5.80 10.74 -9.86
N ILE A 86 4.55 10.91 -9.40
CA ILE A 86 4.12 12.16 -8.75
C ILE A 86 4.93 12.41 -7.47
N LEU A 87 5.15 11.38 -6.64
CA LEU A 87 5.94 11.51 -5.41
C LEU A 87 7.41 11.87 -5.71
N GLU A 88 8.02 11.24 -6.71
CA GLU A 88 9.42 11.47 -7.09
C GLU A 88 9.59 12.79 -7.85
N ASP A 89 8.87 12.99 -8.96
CA ASP A 89 9.12 14.07 -9.91
C ASP A 89 8.55 15.41 -9.43
N TYR A 90 7.36 15.41 -8.81
CA TYR A 90 6.70 16.63 -8.37
C TYR A 90 7.04 16.99 -6.92
N PHE A 91 7.06 16.01 -6.02
CA PHE A 91 7.36 16.23 -4.60
C PHE A 91 8.84 16.03 -4.24
N GLY A 92 9.68 15.54 -5.15
CA GLY A 92 11.11 15.37 -4.90
C GLY A 92 11.43 14.34 -3.80
N LEU A 93 10.55 13.37 -3.59
CA LEU A 93 10.71 12.31 -2.58
C LEU A 93 11.54 11.16 -3.15
N GLU A 94 12.31 10.51 -2.28
CA GLU A 94 13.11 9.34 -2.63
C GLU A 94 12.30 8.08 -2.30
N VAL A 95 11.58 7.55 -3.30
CA VAL A 95 10.68 6.41 -3.09
C VAL A 95 11.43 5.09 -3.28
N GLU A 96 11.37 4.24 -2.26
CA GLU A 96 11.78 2.84 -2.31
C GLU A 96 10.52 1.97 -2.30
N LEU A 97 10.13 1.52 -3.48
CA LEU A 97 8.97 0.66 -3.68
C LEU A 97 9.38 -0.81 -3.68
N VAL A 98 8.81 -1.57 -2.76
CA VAL A 98 8.97 -3.03 -2.68
C VAL A 98 7.63 -3.70 -2.99
N MET A 99 7.67 -4.69 -3.87
CA MET A 99 6.52 -5.51 -4.23
C MET A 99 6.87 -6.98 -4.06
N ASN A 100 6.00 -7.73 -3.38
CA ASN A 100 6.18 -9.18 -3.25
C ASN A 100 5.68 -9.92 -4.51
N ILE A 101 6.09 -11.17 -4.65
CA ILE A 101 5.45 -12.12 -5.56
C ILE A 101 4.96 -13.27 -4.69
N THR A 102 3.69 -13.63 -4.82
CA THR A 102 3.14 -14.81 -4.13
C THR A 102 3.30 -16.01 -5.06
N ASP A 103 4.39 -16.75 -4.86
CA ASP A 103 4.78 -17.93 -5.64
C ASP A 103 4.32 -19.26 -5.01
N ILE A 104 3.81 -19.21 -3.77
CA ILE A 104 3.19 -20.33 -3.07
C ILE A 104 1.81 -19.88 -2.57
N ASP A 105 0.76 -20.54 -3.09
CA ASP A 105 -0.65 -20.30 -2.74
C ASP A 105 -1.48 -21.54 -3.10
N ASP A 106 -2.61 -21.76 -2.42
CA ASP A 106 -3.51 -22.89 -2.70
C ASP A 106 -3.95 -22.92 -4.17
N LYS A 107 -4.16 -21.75 -4.80
CA LYS A 107 -4.53 -21.65 -6.22
C LYS A 107 -3.44 -22.17 -7.15
N ILE A 108 -2.17 -21.96 -6.80
CA ILE A 108 -1.02 -22.44 -7.57
C ILE A 108 -0.95 -23.97 -7.45
N MET A 109 -1.11 -24.51 -6.25
CA MET A 109 -1.08 -25.96 -6.01
C MET A 109 -2.22 -26.68 -6.73
N LEU A 110 -3.44 -26.12 -6.72
CA LEU A 110 -4.59 -26.68 -7.43
C LEU A 110 -4.33 -26.73 -8.94
N LEU A 111 -3.83 -25.65 -9.55
CA LEU A 111 -3.56 -25.63 -10.98
C LEU A 111 -2.44 -26.61 -11.38
N ALA A 112 -1.36 -26.69 -10.60
CA ALA A 112 -0.22 -27.57 -10.89
C ALA A 112 -0.56 -29.06 -10.74
N GLY A 113 -1.53 -29.41 -9.88
CA GLY A 113 -1.97 -30.78 -9.63
C GLY A 113 -3.00 -31.34 -10.62
N HIS A 114 -3.55 -30.52 -11.51
CA HIS A 114 -4.42 -30.98 -12.58
C HIS A 114 -3.59 -31.37 -13.82
N PRO A 115 -3.63 -32.65 -14.27
CA PRO A 115 -2.88 -33.12 -15.45
C PRO A 115 -3.41 -32.58 -16.78
#